data_AF-A0AA50YLW6-F1
#
_entry.id   AF-A0AA50YLW6-F1
#
_cell.length_a   1.000
_cell.length_b   1.000
_cell.length_c   1.000
_cell.angle_alpha   90.00
_cell.angle_beta   90.00
_cell.angle_gamma   90.00
#
_symmetry.space_group_name_H-M   'P 1'
#
loop_
_entity.id
_entity.type
_entity.pdbx_description
1 polymer ?
#
loop_
_entity_poly.entity_id
_entity_poly.type
_entity_poly.pdbx_seq_one_letter_code
_entity_poly.pdbx_strand_id
1 'polypeptide(L)'
;TRDPYYWELENKWRSLDEEEKAQYTRKHCPDPIPSKMSPEYKFGVINEQLDGFIQNYLKNRNRNIFNEYTDKEKFTDVMNAKYLASMAAPGEPVGILAAQSIGEPSTQMTLNTFHFAGRGDMNVTLGIPRLREILMTASANVKTPNMDIPFYPNTKGLTQKAERLRRKMNRVTVADVLEKIDVECEIVTRPDRQMKTTLRFVFLPYKQYKTQYYVKPSEIIKHMQKKFFSEMF
;
A
#
# COMPACT_ATOMS: atom_id res chain seq x y z
N THR A 1 18.50 20.78 -0.87
CA THR A 1 19.19 20.88 0.43
C THR A 1 18.85 19.64 1.22
N ARG A 2 19.83 18.79 1.55
CA ARG A 2 19.56 17.53 2.28
C ARG A 2 19.10 17.85 3.72
N ASP A 3 18.19 17.03 4.23
CA ASP A 3 17.55 17.16 5.54
C ASP A 3 18.61 17.15 6.66
N PRO A 4 18.55 18.03 7.69
CA PRO A 4 19.50 18.05 8.81
C PRO A 4 19.74 16.68 9.47
N TYR A 5 18.73 15.81 9.47
CA TYR A 5 18.82 14.46 10.01
C TYR A 5 19.83 13.58 9.28
N TYR A 6 20.10 13.85 8.00
CA TYR A 6 21.08 13.14 7.20
C TYR A 6 22.50 13.35 7.73
N TRP A 7 22.84 14.58 8.14
CA TRP A 7 24.15 14.89 8.72
C TRP A 7 24.35 14.26 10.09
N GLU A 8 23.29 14.16 10.90
CA GLU A 8 23.37 13.44 12.18
C GLU A 8 23.63 11.95 11.99
N LEU A 9 22.96 11.32 11.03
CA LEU A 9 23.16 9.91 10.69
C LEU A 9 24.55 9.65 10.12
N GLU A 10 25.05 10.54 9.26
CA GLU A 10 26.39 10.41 8.69
C GLU A 10 27.48 10.57 9.75
N ASN A 11 27.32 11.52 10.67
CA ASN A 11 28.26 11.68 11.78
C ASN A 11 28.24 10.46 12.72
N LYS A 12 27.05 9.91 13.02
CA LYS A 12 26.93 8.65 13.76
C LYS A 12 27.58 7.49 13.03
N TRP A 13 27.42 7.41 11.71
CA TRP A 13 28.07 6.37 10.90
C TRP A 13 29.59 6.48 10.94
N ARG A 14 30.13 7.70 10.84
CA ARG A 14 31.58 7.94 10.87
C ARG A 14 32.18 7.65 12.24
N SER A 15 31.44 7.90 13.32
CA SER A 15 31.90 7.68 14.71
C SER A 15 31.84 6.23 15.19
N LEU A 16 31.16 5.32 14.48
CA LEU A 16 31.12 3.89 14.82
C LEU A 16 32.47 3.22 14.52
N ASP A 17 32.86 2.26 15.35
CA ASP A 17 34.07 1.44 15.14
C ASP A 17 33.89 0.47 13.96
N GLU A 18 34.99 -0.07 13.41
CA GLU A 18 34.93 -1.00 12.28
C GLU A 18 34.13 -2.28 12.60
N GLU A 19 34.17 -2.76 13.85
CA GLU A 19 33.38 -3.91 14.30
C GLU A 19 31.87 -3.63 14.31
N GLU A 20 31.48 -2.43 14.70
CA GLU A 20 30.08 -2.01 14.71
C GLU A 20 29.59 -1.75 13.29
N LYS A 21 30.41 -1.12 12.44
CA LYS A 21 30.16 -0.97 11.00
C LYS A 21 29.97 -2.33 10.32
N ALA A 22 30.72 -3.35 10.75
CA ALA A 22 30.58 -4.72 10.24
C ALA A 22 29.23 -5.37 10.57
N GLN A 23 28.53 -4.93 11.63
CA GLN A 23 27.18 -5.39 11.93
C GLN A 23 26.14 -4.83 10.94
N TYR A 24 26.41 -3.65 10.37
CA TYR A 24 25.55 -2.98 9.38
C TYR A 24 25.94 -3.30 7.94
N THR A 25 27.13 -3.84 7.68
CA THR A 25 27.43 -4.42 6.38
C THR A 25 26.52 -5.63 6.15
N ARG A 26 25.76 -5.60 5.05
CA ARG A 26 24.91 -6.71 4.64
C ARG A 26 25.77 -7.98 4.52
N LYS A 27 25.53 -8.95 5.40
CA LYS A 27 26.10 -10.29 5.24
C LYS A 27 25.58 -10.87 3.93
N HIS A 28 26.48 -11.42 3.11
CA HIS A 28 26.10 -12.07 1.87
C HIS A 28 25.24 -13.30 2.21
N CYS A 29 23.95 -13.25 1.87
CA CYS A 29 23.08 -14.42 1.96
C CYS A 29 23.47 -15.38 0.82
N PRO A 30 23.70 -16.67 1.11
CA PRO A 30 23.97 -17.64 0.05
C PRO A 30 22.77 -17.74 -0.89
N ASP A 31 23.02 -17.88 -2.19
CA ASP A 31 21.93 -18.06 -3.15
C ASP A 31 21.18 -19.37 -2.89
N PRO A 32 19.87 -19.41 -3.20
CA PRO A 32 19.08 -20.64 -3.12
C PRO A 32 19.68 -21.77 -3.96
N ILE A 33 19.53 -23.00 -3.47
CA ILE A 33 20.08 -24.20 -4.12
C ILE A 33 19.61 -24.36 -5.59
N PRO A 34 18.31 -24.13 -5.93
CA PRO A 34 17.84 -24.20 -7.33
C PRO A 34 18.48 -23.18 -8.28
N SER A 35 19.06 -22.09 -7.75
CA SER A 35 19.76 -21.08 -8.55
C SER A 35 21.11 -21.61 -9.04
N LYS A 36 21.79 -22.43 -8.23
CA LYS A 36 23.11 -22.97 -8.53
C LYS A 36 23.07 -24.31 -9.26
N MET A 37 22.05 -25.11 -9.01
CA MET A 37 21.93 -26.47 -9.53
C MET A 37 20.50 -26.69 -9.99
N SER A 38 20.35 -27.21 -11.22
CA SER A 38 19.02 -27.59 -11.70
C SER A 38 18.55 -28.86 -10.96
N PRO A 39 17.28 -28.90 -10.50
CA PRO A 39 16.70 -30.09 -9.91
C PRO A 39 16.72 -31.31 -10.83
N GLU A 40 16.68 -31.11 -12.14
CA GLU A 40 16.67 -32.20 -13.13
C GLU A 40 17.94 -33.05 -13.07
N TYR A 41 19.10 -32.45 -12.78
CA TYR A 41 20.38 -33.15 -12.79
C TYR A 41 20.87 -33.57 -11.42
N LYS A 42 20.33 -32.99 -10.34
CA LYS A 42 20.79 -33.27 -8.99
C LYS A 42 19.62 -33.52 -8.04
N PHE A 43 19.57 -34.75 -7.55
CA PHE A 43 18.62 -35.17 -6.54
C PHE A 43 18.80 -34.37 -5.23
N GLY A 44 17.68 -34.01 -4.60
CA GLY A 44 17.66 -33.25 -3.34
C GLY A 44 17.74 -31.73 -3.51
N VAL A 45 17.80 -31.21 -4.75
CA VAL A 45 17.63 -29.78 -5.02
C VAL A 45 16.14 -29.45 -4.96
N ILE A 46 15.72 -28.76 -3.91
CA ILE A 46 14.34 -28.32 -3.70
C ILE A 46 14.30 -26.83 -3.33
N ASN A 47 13.11 -26.23 -3.45
CA ASN A 47 12.85 -24.87 -2.96
C ASN A 47 12.88 -24.85 -1.42
N GLU A 48 13.47 -23.81 -0.83
CA GLU A 48 13.52 -23.56 0.62
C GLU A 48 12.14 -23.57 1.28
N GLN A 49 11.10 -23.11 0.58
CA GLN A 49 9.73 -23.19 1.10
C GLN A 49 9.26 -24.63 1.28
N LEU A 50 9.55 -25.49 0.29
CA LEU A 50 9.19 -26.92 0.35
C LEU A 50 10.01 -27.63 1.43
N ASP A 51 11.32 -27.35 1.51
CA ASP A 51 12.15 -27.87 2.60
C ASP A 51 11.61 -27.44 3.96
N GLY A 52 11.25 -26.17 4.13
CA GLY A 52 10.61 -25.65 5.33
C GLY A 52 9.34 -26.41 5.71
N PHE A 53 8.47 -26.74 4.73
CA PHE A 53 7.29 -27.56 4.98
C PHE A 53 7.63 -29.00 5.37
N ILE A 54 8.60 -29.62 4.71
CA ILE A 54 9.07 -30.98 5.04
C ILE A 54 9.62 -31.02 6.47
N GLN A 55 10.49 -30.08 6.84
CA GLN A 55 11.07 -30.01 8.18
C GLN A 55 10.01 -29.73 9.25
N ASN A 56 9.06 -28.82 8.99
CA ASN A 56 7.97 -28.55 9.92
C ASN A 56 7.07 -29.78 10.11
N TYR A 57 6.77 -30.51 9.04
CA TYR A 57 6.04 -31.77 9.11
C TYR A 57 6.79 -32.81 9.95
N LEU A 58 8.09 -33.00 9.70
CA LEU A 58 8.93 -33.95 10.43
C LEU A 58 9.07 -33.60 11.92
N LYS A 59 9.09 -32.30 12.27
CA LYS A 59 9.12 -31.82 13.67
C LYS A 59 7.81 -32.04 14.40
N ASN A 60 6.68 -31.82 13.72
CA ASN A 60 5.34 -31.91 14.32
C ASN A 60 4.72 -33.33 14.26
N ARG A 61 5.44 -34.30 13.69
CA ARG A 61 4.97 -35.67 13.52
C ARG A 61 4.91 -36.42 14.86
N ASN A 62 3.70 -36.81 15.29
CA ASN A 62 3.51 -37.72 16.43
C ASN A 62 3.97 -39.14 16.07
N ARG A 63 4.84 -39.72 16.91
CA ARG A 63 5.48 -41.03 16.71
C ARG A 63 4.55 -42.26 16.76
N ASN A 64 3.24 -42.11 16.93
CA ASN A 64 2.43 -43.19 17.52
C ASN A 64 1.48 -43.98 16.60
N ILE A 65 1.56 -43.93 15.26
CA ILE A 65 0.55 -44.69 14.47
C ILE A 65 1.13 -45.56 13.33
N PHE A 66 2.20 -45.19 12.61
CA PHE A 66 2.78 -46.07 11.56
C PHE A 66 4.28 -45.77 11.37
N ASN A 67 5.14 -46.49 12.09
CA ASN A 67 6.60 -46.22 12.15
C ASN A 67 7.47 -47.19 11.32
N GLU A 68 6.92 -48.24 10.72
CA GLU A 68 7.75 -49.28 10.10
C GLU A 68 8.12 -48.99 8.63
N TYR A 69 7.35 -48.15 7.93
CA TYR A 69 7.56 -47.81 6.52
C TYR A 69 8.10 -46.39 6.27
N THR A 70 8.38 -45.64 7.33
CA THR A 70 8.43 -44.17 7.27
C THR A 70 9.66 -43.61 7.98
N ASP A 71 10.83 -44.17 7.67
CA ASP A 71 12.11 -43.57 8.04
C ASP A 71 12.17 -42.12 7.54
N LYS A 72 12.78 -41.25 8.35
CA LYS A 72 12.90 -39.82 8.04
C LYS A 72 13.54 -39.60 6.66
N GLU A 73 14.60 -40.37 6.38
CA GLU A 73 15.36 -40.31 5.13
C GLU A 73 14.54 -40.81 3.94
N LYS A 74 13.86 -41.95 4.07
CA LYS A 74 12.98 -42.47 3.02
C LYS A 74 11.84 -41.50 2.71
N PHE A 75 11.27 -40.86 3.73
CA PHE A 75 10.23 -39.85 3.53
C PHE A 75 10.76 -38.62 2.78
N THR A 76 11.95 -38.12 3.15
CA THR A 76 12.57 -37.00 2.43
C THR A 76 12.89 -37.38 0.98
N ASP A 77 13.36 -38.60 0.74
CA ASP A 77 13.68 -39.08 -0.60
C ASP A 77 12.43 -39.21 -1.47
N VAL A 78 11.32 -39.74 -0.91
CA VAL A 78 10.04 -39.81 -1.61
C VAL A 78 9.50 -38.41 -1.94
N MET A 79 9.64 -37.45 -1.02
CA MET A 79 9.21 -36.07 -1.27
C MET A 79 10.08 -35.39 -2.34
N ASN A 80 11.39 -35.62 -2.32
CA ASN A 80 12.30 -35.13 -3.35
C ASN A 80 11.98 -35.76 -4.71
N ALA A 81 11.72 -37.07 -4.76
CA ALA A 81 11.30 -37.75 -5.98
C ALA A 81 9.97 -37.21 -6.52
N LYS A 82 8.99 -36.95 -5.63
CA LYS A 82 7.71 -36.35 -5.99
C LYS A 82 7.87 -34.93 -6.54
N TYR A 83 8.76 -34.14 -5.96
CA TYR A 83 9.08 -32.79 -6.45
C TYR A 83 9.59 -32.85 -7.90
N LEU A 84 10.55 -33.74 -8.19
CA LEU A 84 11.07 -33.94 -9.54
C LEU A 84 9.98 -34.35 -10.54
N ALA A 85 9.08 -35.24 -10.13
CA ALA A 85 7.96 -35.68 -10.97
C ALA A 85 6.87 -34.61 -11.19
N SER A 86 6.84 -33.55 -10.37
CA SER A 86 5.83 -32.49 -10.45
C SER A 86 6.33 -31.24 -11.17
N MET A 87 7.53 -31.28 -11.76
CA MET A 87 8.06 -30.15 -12.51
C MET A 87 7.35 -29.99 -13.86
N ALA A 88 7.20 -28.75 -14.30
CA ALA A 88 6.67 -28.44 -15.61
C ALA A 88 7.59 -29.00 -16.70
N ALA A 89 7.01 -29.57 -17.75
CA ALA A 89 7.79 -30.20 -18.80
C ALA A 89 8.45 -29.12 -19.69
N PRO A 90 9.70 -29.33 -20.16
CA PRO A 90 10.29 -28.46 -21.16
C PRO A 90 9.43 -28.39 -22.42
N GLY A 91 9.15 -27.18 -22.90
CA GLY A 91 8.31 -26.95 -24.08
C GLY A 91 6.81 -26.78 -23.79
N GLU A 92 6.38 -26.86 -22.53
CA GLU A 92 5.00 -26.56 -22.14
C GLU A 92 4.65 -25.09 -22.45
N PRO A 93 3.51 -24.79 -23.08
CA PRO A 93 3.14 -23.43 -23.49
C PRO A 93 2.62 -22.59 -22.30
N VAL A 94 3.47 -22.37 -21.29
CA VAL A 94 3.15 -21.68 -20.03
C VAL A 94 2.58 -20.27 -20.23
N GLY A 95 2.97 -19.58 -21.31
CA GLY A 95 2.43 -18.27 -21.64
C GLY A 95 0.95 -18.30 -22.02
N ILE A 96 0.53 -19.29 -22.82
CA ILE A 96 -0.88 -19.45 -23.24
C ILE A 96 -1.71 -19.93 -22.05
N LEU A 97 -1.18 -20.90 -21.29
CA LEU A 97 -1.83 -21.41 -20.08
C LEU A 97 -2.04 -20.29 -19.06
N ALA A 98 -1.05 -19.42 -18.83
CA ALA A 98 -1.18 -18.28 -17.93
C ALA A 98 -2.23 -17.27 -18.43
N ALA A 99 -2.24 -16.98 -19.73
CA ALA A 99 -3.22 -16.08 -20.34
C ALA A 99 -4.66 -16.60 -20.21
N GLN A 100 -4.89 -17.89 -20.47
CA GLN A 100 -6.19 -18.55 -20.28
C GLN A 100 -6.59 -18.57 -18.79
N SER A 101 -5.66 -18.91 -17.91
CA SER A 101 -5.88 -18.99 -16.45
C SER A 101 -6.30 -17.65 -15.84
N ILE A 102 -5.95 -16.52 -16.47
CA ILE A 102 -6.44 -15.19 -16.06
C ILE A 102 -7.70 -14.81 -16.83
N GLY A 103 -7.72 -15.04 -18.14
CA GLY A 103 -8.79 -14.60 -19.05
C GLY A 103 -10.13 -15.29 -18.81
N GLU A 104 -10.14 -16.61 -18.66
CA GLU A 104 -11.36 -17.39 -18.44
C GLU A 104 -12.09 -16.98 -17.14
N PRO A 105 -11.46 -17.00 -15.95
CA PRO A 105 -12.15 -16.58 -14.73
C PRO A 105 -12.50 -15.09 -14.71
N SER A 106 -11.77 -14.25 -15.46
CA SER A 106 -12.11 -12.82 -15.57
C SER A 106 -13.51 -12.61 -16.14
N THR A 107 -13.95 -13.47 -17.08
CA THR A 107 -15.31 -13.40 -17.63
C THR A 107 -16.37 -13.62 -16.54
N GLN A 108 -16.12 -14.54 -15.60
CA GLN A 108 -17.00 -14.84 -14.47
C GLN A 108 -17.02 -13.70 -13.44
N MET A 109 -15.92 -12.95 -13.27
CA MET A 109 -15.89 -11.81 -12.35
C MET A 109 -16.88 -10.70 -12.74
N THR A 110 -17.21 -10.55 -14.03
CA THR A 110 -18.11 -9.50 -14.53
C THR A 110 -19.49 -9.56 -13.86
N LEU A 111 -20.05 -10.77 -13.71
CA LEU A 111 -21.39 -10.97 -13.13
C LEU A 111 -21.39 -10.84 -11.61
N ASN A 112 -20.30 -11.25 -10.93
CA ASN A 112 -20.20 -11.18 -9.47
C ASN A 112 -20.02 -9.74 -8.96
N THR A 113 -19.40 -8.84 -9.73
CA THR A 113 -19.24 -7.43 -9.33
C THR A 113 -20.55 -6.66 -9.22
N PHE A 114 -21.61 -7.00 -9.97
CA PHE A 114 -22.88 -6.25 -9.90
C PHE A 114 -23.69 -6.53 -8.63
N HIS A 115 -23.61 -7.74 -8.07
CA HIS A 115 -24.27 -8.08 -6.81
C HIS A 115 -23.51 -7.58 -5.57
N PHE A 116 -22.17 -7.46 -5.65
CA PHE A 116 -21.36 -6.86 -4.59
C PHE A 116 -21.27 -5.32 -4.67
N ALA A 117 -21.38 -4.72 -5.87
CA ALA A 117 -21.42 -3.27 -6.05
C ALA A 117 -22.62 -2.58 -5.39
N GLY A 118 -23.68 -3.34 -5.04
CA GLY A 118 -24.81 -2.86 -4.25
C GLY A 118 -24.55 -2.74 -2.75
N ARG A 119 -23.44 -3.30 -2.23
CA ARG A 119 -22.92 -2.97 -0.89
C ARG A 119 -21.86 -1.91 -1.05
N GLY A 120 -22.20 -0.65 -0.77
CA GLY A 120 -21.36 0.53 -0.96
C GLY A 120 -20.08 0.63 -0.10
N ASP A 121 -19.47 -0.49 0.27
CA ASP A 121 -18.33 -0.55 1.18
C ASP A 121 -16.96 -0.52 0.48
N MET A 122 -16.90 -0.56 -0.86
CA MET A 122 -15.63 -0.55 -1.60
C MET A 122 -15.64 0.47 -2.73
N ASN A 123 -15.24 1.72 -2.42
CA ASN A 123 -14.95 2.78 -3.40
C ASN A 123 -13.61 2.55 -4.15
N VAL A 124 -13.33 1.31 -4.54
CA VAL A 124 -12.13 0.92 -5.27
C VAL A 124 -12.57 0.35 -6.62
N THR A 125 -11.81 0.62 -7.69
CA THR A 125 -12.02 -0.07 -8.97
C THR A 125 -11.85 -1.59 -8.77
N LEU A 126 -12.92 -2.36 -8.95
CA LEU A 126 -12.94 -3.82 -8.79
C LEU A 126 -13.16 -4.52 -10.13
N GLY A 127 -12.76 -5.80 -10.21
CA GLY A 127 -13.04 -6.69 -11.34
C GLY A 127 -12.27 -6.37 -12.62
N ILE A 128 -12.93 -6.58 -13.77
CA ILE A 128 -12.34 -6.38 -15.11
C ILE A 128 -11.80 -4.95 -15.32
N PRO A 129 -12.48 -3.86 -14.91
CA PRO A 129 -11.95 -2.51 -15.07
C PRO A 129 -10.56 -2.33 -14.45
N ARG A 130 -10.31 -2.92 -13.28
CA ARG A 130 -9.01 -2.86 -12.61
C ARG A 130 -7.97 -3.74 -13.30
N LEU A 131 -8.36 -4.93 -13.74
CA LEU A 131 -7.49 -5.81 -14.53
C LEU A 131 -7.02 -5.14 -15.82
N ARG A 132 -7.93 -4.48 -16.55
CA ARG A 132 -7.60 -3.70 -17.76
C ARG A 132 -6.60 -2.59 -17.45
N GLU A 133 -6.83 -1.85 -16.38
CA GLU A 133 -5.97 -0.73 -15.98
C GLU A 133 -4.52 -1.16 -15.72
N ILE A 134 -4.35 -2.31 -15.03
CA ILE A 134 -3.06 -2.90 -14.68
C ILE A 134 -2.39 -3.54 -15.91
N LEU A 135 -3.09 -4.44 -16.61
CA LEU A 135 -2.49 -5.34 -17.60
C LEU A 135 -2.51 -4.78 -19.03
N MET A 136 -3.59 -4.11 -19.43
CA MET A 136 -3.77 -3.70 -20.83
C MET A 136 -3.22 -2.30 -21.09
N THR A 137 -3.59 -1.35 -20.23
CA THR A 137 -3.24 0.06 -20.44
C THR A 137 -2.02 0.51 -19.65
N ALA A 138 -1.65 -0.21 -18.59
CA ALA A 138 -0.59 0.19 -17.66
C ALA A 138 -0.69 1.69 -17.29
N SER A 139 -1.88 2.13 -16.88
CA SER A 139 -2.20 3.55 -16.79
C SER A 139 -1.33 4.25 -15.73
N ALA A 140 -0.66 5.34 -16.12
CA ALA A 140 0.03 6.22 -15.18
C ALA A 140 -0.96 6.93 -14.22
N ASN A 141 -2.17 7.21 -14.71
CA ASN A 141 -3.23 7.88 -13.94
C ASN A 141 -4.32 6.86 -13.60
N VAL A 142 -4.18 6.23 -12.44
CA VAL A 142 -5.15 5.27 -11.93
C VAL A 142 -6.41 5.99 -11.45
N LYS A 143 -7.61 5.44 -11.72
CA LYS A 143 -8.88 6.08 -11.35
C LYS A 143 -9.09 6.23 -9.84
N THR A 144 -8.78 5.18 -9.08
CA THR A 144 -8.85 5.19 -7.60
C THR A 144 -7.49 4.82 -7.01
N PRO A 145 -6.53 5.77 -6.95
CA PRO A 145 -5.22 5.50 -6.35
C PRO A 145 -5.36 5.35 -4.82
N ASN A 146 -4.73 4.33 -4.26
CA ASN A 146 -4.69 4.09 -2.82
C ASN A 146 -3.24 3.97 -2.32
N MET A 147 -3.04 4.19 -1.01
CA MET A 147 -1.74 4.10 -0.37
C MET A 147 -1.91 3.53 1.03
N ASP A 148 -1.21 2.43 1.32
CA ASP A 148 -1.17 1.83 2.65
C ASP A 148 0.04 2.35 3.42
N ILE A 149 -0.19 2.89 4.62
CA ILE A 149 0.85 3.48 5.46
C ILE A 149 1.06 2.58 6.69
N PRO A 150 2.10 1.72 6.70
CA PRO A 150 2.37 0.86 7.85
C PRO A 150 2.94 1.69 9.01
N PHE A 151 2.52 1.34 10.22
CA PHE A 151 3.05 1.93 11.45
C PHE A 151 4.08 1.00 12.10
N TYR A 152 5.02 1.57 12.85
CA TYR A 152 6.00 0.78 13.58
C TYR A 152 5.34 -0.08 14.67
N PRO A 153 5.74 -1.36 14.81
CA PRO A 153 5.06 -2.34 15.67
C PRO A 153 5.07 -1.97 17.17
N ASN A 154 6.12 -1.29 17.67
CA ASN A 154 6.26 -0.95 19.10
C ASN A 154 5.71 0.45 19.46
N THR A 155 4.78 0.98 18.68
CA THR A 155 4.26 2.33 18.89
C THR A 155 3.16 2.34 19.95
N LYS A 156 3.45 2.86 21.16
CA LYS A 156 2.41 3.16 22.17
C LYS A 156 1.38 4.15 21.61
N GLY A 157 0.09 3.88 21.86
CA GLY A 157 -1.03 4.74 21.48
C GLY A 157 -1.27 4.82 19.97
N LEU A 158 -1.14 3.68 19.27
CA LEU A 158 -1.22 3.59 17.81
C LEU A 158 -2.50 4.22 17.23
N THR A 159 -3.67 3.89 17.80
CA THR A 159 -4.97 4.40 17.33
C THR A 159 -5.07 5.92 17.37
N GLN A 160 -4.62 6.54 18.45
CA GLN A 160 -4.64 8.01 18.59
C GLN A 160 -3.67 8.68 17.60
N LYS A 161 -2.49 8.09 17.38
CA LYS A 161 -1.51 8.60 16.40
C LYS A 161 -2.01 8.43 14.97
N ALA A 162 -2.64 7.29 14.66
CA ALA A 162 -3.25 7.04 13.36
C ALA A 162 -4.36 8.04 13.07
N GLU A 163 -5.25 8.30 14.03
CA GLU A 163 -6.29 9.33 13.89
C GLU A 163 -5.72 10.74 13.72
N ARG A 164 -4.64 11.07 14.45
CA ARG A 164 -3.95 12.35 14.28
C ARG A 164 -3.34 12.48 12.89
N LEU A 165 -2.72 11.41 12.38
CA LEU A 165 -2.15 11.38 11.04
C LEU A 165 -3.24 11.50 9.97
N ARG A 166 -4.36 10.77 10.13
CA ARG A 166 -5.53 10.82 9.26
C ARG A 166 -6.03 12.26 9.11
N ARG A 167 -6.23 12.97 10.23
CA ARG A 167 -6.68 14.38 10.20
C ARG A 167 -5.68 15.33 9.55
N LYS A 168 -4.38 15.05 9.68
CA LYS A 168 -3.31 15.87 9.09
C LYS A 168 -3.19 15.66 7.58
N MET A 169 -3.39 14.43 7.10
CA MET A 169 -3.31 14.07 5.69
C MET A 169 -4.61 14.36 4.93
N ASN A 170 -5.74 14.46 5.63
CA ASN A 170 -7.01 14.77 4.99
C ASN A 170 -6.98 16.16 4.35
N ARG A 171 -7.34 16.25 3.07
CA ARG A 171 -7.45 17.53 2.38
C ARG A 171 -8.67 18.28 2.91
N VAL A 172 -8.47 19.52 3.32
CA VAL A 172 -9.54 20.40 3.79
C VAL A 172 -9.71 21.50 2.76
N THR A 173 -10.94 21.71 2.31
CA THR A 173 -11.33 22.81 1.42
C THR A 173 -11.99 23.94 2.21
N VAL A 174 -12.06 25.13 1.63
CA VAL A 174 -12.73 26.28 2.29
C VAL A 174 -14.21 25.98 2.54
N ALA A 175 -14.86 25.22 1.65
CA ALA A 175 -16.25 24.81 1.80
C ALA A 175 -16.49 23.98 3.07
N ASP A 176 -15.53 23.17 3.49
CA ASP A 176 -15.67 22.28 4.65
C ASP A 176 -15.70 23.05 5.99
N VAL A 177 -15.19 24.29 6.02
CA VAL A 177 -15.10 25.13 7.22
C VAL A 177 -16.02 26.35 7.17
N LEU A 178 -16.74 26.53 6.07
CA LEU A 178 -17.60 27.67 5.81
C LEU A 178 -19.03 27.36 6.24
N GLU A 179 -19.64 28.25 7.01
CA GLU A 179 -21.04 28.12 7.42
C GLU A 179 -21.96 28.73 6.37
N LYS A 180 -21.68 29.98 5.97
CA LYS A 180 -22.43 30.68 4.93
C LYS A 180 -21.63 31.84 4.34
N ILE A 181 -22.08 32.30 3.17
CA ILE A 181 -21.60 33.52 2.54
C ILE A 181 -22.79 34.45 2.38
N ASP A 182 -22.75 35.60 3.04
CA ASP A 182 -23.73 36.65 2.80
C ASP A 182 -23.18 37.59 1.70
N VAL A 183 -23.97 37.82 0.65
CA VAL A 183 -23.59 38.64 -0.50
C VAL A 183 -24.55 39.82 -0.59
N GLU A 184 -24.02 41.02 -0.35
CA GLU A 184 -24.78 42.27 -0.46
C GLU A 184 -24.29 43.06 -1.67
N CYS A 185 -25.23 43.54 -2.47
CA CYS A 185 -24.97 44.11 -3.79
C CYS A 185 -25.63 45.49 -3.87
N GLU A 186 -24.82 46.54 -3.90
CA GLU A 186 -25.27 47.93 -3.88
C GLU A 186 -24.76 48.67 -5.12
N ILE A 187 -25.63 49.40 -5.81
CA ILE A 187 -25.20 50.30 -6.89
C ILE A 187 -24.83 51.64 -6.25
N VAL A 188 -23.53 51.97 -6.30
CA VAL A 188 -23.01 53.26 -5.82
C VAL A 188 -22.99 54.22 -7.00
N THR A 189 -23.77 55.29 -6.93
CA THR A 189 -24.00 56.23 -8.05
C THR A 189 -23.09 57.46 -8.04
N ARG A 190 -22.29 57.67 -6.98
CA ARG A 190 -21.35 58.82 -6.85
C ARG A 190 -20.08 58.36 -6.12
N PRO A 191 -18.87 58.77 -6.55
CA PRO A 191 -18.54 59.71 -7.63
C PRO A 191 -18.60 59.12 -9.05
N ASP A 192 -18.60 57.80 -9.20
CA ASP A 192 -18.75 57.09 -10.48
C ASP A 192 -19.70 55.90 -10.30
N ARG A 193 -20.45 55.51 -11.35
CA ARG A 193 -21.45 54.43 -11.22
C ARG A 193 -20.75 53.08 -11.13
N GLN A 194 -20.70 52.52 -9.93
CA GLN A 194 -20.03 51.24 -9.67
C GLN A 194 -20.97 50.28 -8.94
N MET A 195 -20.81 48.99 -9.24
CA MET A 195 -21.45 47.92 -8.48
C MET A 195 -20.54 47.56 -7.30
N LYS A 196 -20.98 47.86 -6.08
CA LYS A 196 -20.29 47.47 -4.86
C LYS A 196 -20.87 46.15 -4.39
N THR A 197 -20.05 45.11 -4.42
CA THR A 197 -20.39 43.79 -3.88
C THR A 197 -19.64 43.57 -2.57
N THR A 198 -20.37 43.46 -1.47
CA THR A 198 -19.83 43.13 -0.14
C THR A 198 -20.03 41.64 0.11
N LEU A 199 -18.93 40.89 0.18
CA LEU A 199 -18.94 39.45 0.48
C LEU A 199 -18.55 39.24 1.95
N ARG A 200 -19.45 38.64 2.74
CA ARG A 200 -19.20 38.28 4.14
C ARG A 200 -19.13 36.77 4.29
N PHE A 201 -17.93 36.26 4.51
CA PHE A 201 -17.69 34.85 4.78
C PHE A 201 -17.87 34.57 6.27
N VAL A 202 -18.87 33.75 6.61
CA VAL A 202 -19.12 33.29 7.98
C VAL A 202 -18.57 31.88 8.10
N PHE A 203 -17.55 31.71 8.93
CA PHE A 203 -16.91 30.41 9.17
C PHE A 203 -17.48 29.74 10.42
N LEU A 204 -17.48 28.40 10.40
CA LEU A 204 -17.88 27.61 11.55
C LEU A 204 -16.98 27.92 12.77
N PRO A 205 -17.51 27.88 14.00
CA PRO A 205 -16.70 27.97 15.20
C PRO A 205 -15.63 26.88 15.28
N TYR A 206 -14.41 27.22 15.72
CA TYR A 206 -13.28 26.29 15.80
C TYR A 206 -13.58 24.98 16.57
N LYS A 207 -14.44 25.04 17.58
CA LYS A 207 -14.83 23.88 18.38
C LYS A 207 -15.53 22.79 17.56
N GLN A 208 -16.25 23.17 16.50
CA GLN A 208 -17.07 22.24 15.71
C GLN A 208 -16.23 21.42 14.74
N TYR A 209 -15.21 22.03 14.12
CA TYR A 209 -14.42 21.35 13.09
C TYR A 209 -13.05 20.84 13.58
N LYS A 210 -12.56 21.26 14.76
CA LYS A 210 -11.27 20.79 15.34
C LYS A 210 -11.16 19.27 15.47
N THR A 211 -12.29 18.59 15.68
CA THR A 211 -12.33 17.13 15.82
C THR A 211 -12.09 16.42 14.49
N GLN A 212 -12.58 17.00 13.39
CA GLN A 212 -12.55 16.40 12.05
C GLN A 212 -11.33 16.87 11.23
N TYR A 213 -10.98 18.15 11.32
CA TYR A 213 -9.94 18.78 10.50
C TYR A 213 -8.77 19.28 11.34
N TYR A 214 -7.55 19.09 10.85
CA TYR A 214 -6.32 19.56 11.47
C TYR A 214 -5.94 20.96 10.96
N VAL A 215 -6.84 21.95 11.10
CA VAL A 215 -6.64 23.32 10.60
C VAL A 215 -6.93 24.33 11.70
N LYS A 216 -6.15 25.42 11.78
CA LYS A 216 -6.41 26.54 12.70
C LYS A 216 -7.07 27.73 11.97
N PRO A 217 -7.86 28.58 12.67
CA PRO A 217 -8.45 29.77 12.07
C PRO A 217 -7.44 30.71 11.38
N SER A 218 -6.24 30.84 11.93
CA SER A 218 -5.17 31.66 11.34
C SER A 218 -4.68 31.12 9.99
N GLU A 219 -4.69 29.80 9.81
CA GLU A 219 -4.30 29.15 8.56
C GLU A 219 -5.38 29.34 7.49
N ILE A 220 -6.67 29.30 7.88
CA ILE A 220 -7.80 29.58 7.00
C ILE A 220 -7.72 31.00 6.47
N ILE A 221 -7.55 31.99 7.34
CA ILE A 221 -7.44 33.40 6.95
C ILE A 221 -6.24 33.62 6.02
N LYS A 222 -5.09 33.00 6.33
CA LYS A 222 -3.89 33.06 5.48
C LYS A 222 -4.12 32.45 4.11
N HIS A 223 -4.86 31.34 4.03
CA HIS A 223 -5.22 30.70 2.76
C HIS A 223 -6.20 31.55 1.96
N MET A 224 -7.20 32.14 2.63
CA MET A 224 -8.16 33.05 2.01
C MET A 224 -7.44 34.24 1.35
N GLN A 225 -6.53 34.88 2.09
CA GLN A 225 -5.76 36.02 1.61
C GLN A 225 -4.83 35.68 0.44
N LYS A 226 -4.11 34.55 0.52
CA LYS A 226 -3.04 34.24 -0.43
C LYS A 226 -3.49 33.52 -1.69
N LYS A 227 -4.56 32.72 -1.59
CA LYS A 227 -4.95 31.78 -2.65
C LYS A 227 -6.40 31.95 -3.08
N PHE A 228 -7.32 32.01 -2.14
CA PHE A 228 -8.75 32.09 -2.48
C PHE A 228 -9.09 33.39 -3.21
N PHE A 229 -8.70 34.54 -2.66
CA PHE A 229 -9.01 35.82 -3.29
C PHE A 229 -8.25 36.05 -4.61
N SER A 230 -7.04 35.48 -4.75
CA SER A 230 -6.30 35.54 -6.03
C SER A 230 -6.86 34.61 -7.10
N GLU A 231 -7.61 33.57 -6.73
CA GLU A 231 -8.30 32.71 -7.69
C GLU A 231 -9.69 33.25 -8.04
N MET A 232 -10.28 34.09 -7.17
CA MET A 232 -11.63 34.64 -7.33
C MET A 232 -11.65 35.99 -8.07
N PHE A 233 -10.59 36.79 -7.95
CA PHE A 233 -10.41 38.10 -8.60
C PHE A 233 -9.13 38.11 -9.42
#